data_AF-A0A2H6ICY8-F1
#
_entry.id   AF-A0A2H6ICY8-F1
#
_cell.length_a   1.000
_cell.length_b   1.000
_cell.length_c   1.000
_cell.angle_alpha   90.00
_cell.angle_beta   90.00
_cell.angle_gamma   90.00
#
_symmetry.space_group_name_H-M   'P 1'
#
loop_
_entity.id
_entity.type
_entity.pdbx_description
1 polymer ?
#
loop_
_entity_poly.entity_id
_entity_poly.type
_entity_poly.pdbx_seq_one_letter_code
_entity_poly.pdbx_strand_id
1 'polypeptide(L)'
;MEAYRYQELAYLIVPVFLGMEFFISARNERRERHEAPLGSYVLDFCGFLFTALVPAIFFFTIWAIETRAFPFRETTLARLDRYGVMFMFMGGWWQVYMIGALRAGRLTDRSNPFYLWGPFIGLGTFISLLVLWVSPWNLKWISTGWFILISIVLQVMNVKPKNIARVLWILTGVTFFLENIFFLWIETLV
;
A
#
# COMPACT_ATOMS: atom_id res chain seq x y z
N MET A 1 -14.39 20.43 -5.34
CA MET A 1 -13.02 20.00 -5.70
C MET A 1 -12.03 20.08 -4.53
N GLU A 2 -12.22 20.95 -3.53
CA GLU A 2 -11.27 21.06 -2.40
C GLU A 2 -11.24 19.83 -1.46
N ALA A 3 -12.39 19.26 -1.08
CA ALA A 3 -12.42 18.13 -0.14
C ALA A 3 -11.76 16.84 -0.69
N TYR A 4 -11.76 16.64 -2.01
CA TYR A 4 -11.16 15.46 -2.65
C TYR A 4 -9.62 15.49 -2.61
N ARG A 5 -9.02 16.68 -2.73
CA ARG A 5 -7.56 16.87 -2.71
C ARG A 5 -6.92 16.65 -1.34
N TYR A 6 -7.61 17.03 -0.27
CA TYR A 6 -7.10 16.74 1.08
C TYR A 6 -7.25 15.27 1.45
N GLN A 7 -8.21 14.57 0.85
CA GLN A 7 -8.32 13.11 0.99
C GLN A 7 -7.13 12.43 0.31
N GLU A 8 -6.71 12.89 -0.86
CA GLU A 8 -5.54 12.40 -1.58
C GLU A 8 -4.25 12.36 -0.73
N LEU A 9 -4.02 13.39 0.10
CA LEU A 9 -2.90 13.42 1.04
C LEU A 9 -2.97 12.31 2.09
N ALA A 10 -4.16 11.94 2.55
CA ALA A 10 -4.34 10.85 3.49
C ALA A 10 -4.05 9.47 2.85
N TYR A 11 -4.18 9.31 1.52
CA TYR A 11 -3.75 8.09 0.83
C TYR A 11 -2.24 7.89 0.91
N LEU A 12 -1.45 8.94 1.13
CA LEU A 12 0.00 8.83 1.26
C LEU A 12 0.45 8.15 2.57
N ILE A 13 -0.45 7.93 3.53
CA ILE A 13 -0.10 7.26 4.79
C ILE A 13 0.36 5.83 4.55
N VAL A 14 -0.39 5.06 3.75
CA VAL A 14 -0.08 3.65 3.46
C VAL A 14 1.20 3.44 2.64
N PRO A 15 1.46 4.13 1.53
CA PRO A 15 2.71 3.99 0.78
C PRO A 15 3.90 4.46 1.61
N VAL A 16 3.80 5.57 2.36
CA VAL A 16 4.90 6.03 3.22
C VAL A 16 5.19 4.97 4.29
N PHE A 17 4.15 4.38 4.88
CA PHE A 17 4.31 3.27 5.82
C PHE A 17 4.97 2.05 5.16
N LEU A 18 4.53 1.65 3.97
CA LEU A 18 5.15 0.58 3.20
C LEU A 18 6.62 0.87 2.88
N GLY A 19 6.96 2.11 2.51
CA GLY A 19 8.35 2.52 2.27
C GLY A 19 9.23 2.43 3.52
N MET A 20 8.70 2.81 4.69
CA MET A 20 9.38 2.59 5.97
C MET A 20 9.60 1.09 6.24
N GLU A 21 8.63 0.24 5.95
CA GLU A 21 8.76 -1.22 6.09
C GLU A 21 9.85 -1.81 5.18
N PHE A 22 10.00 -1.27 3.97
CA PHE A 22 11.08 -1.63 3.07
C PHE A 22 12.46 -1.26 3.65
N PHE A 23 12.64 -0.03 4.14
CA PHE A 23 13.91 0.39 4.77
C PHE A 23 14.25 -0.43 6.02
N ILE A 24 13.26 -0.75 6.85
CA ILE A 24 13.47 -1.61 8.03
C ILE A 24 13.93 -3.01 7.60
N SER A 25 13.33 -3.56 6.54
CA SER A 25 13.69 -4.87 5.99
C SER A 25 15.11 -4.86 5.41
N ALA A 26 15.47 -3.82 4.64
CA ALA A 26 16.81 -3.64 4.09
C ALA A 26 17.87 -3.54 5.20
N ARG A 27 17.59 -2.77 6.25
CA ARG A 27 18.47 -2.63 7.41
C ARG A 27 18.70 -3.96 8.13
N ASN A 28 17.67 -4.78 8.29
CA ASN A 28 17.78 -6.09 8.92
C ASN A 28 18.61 -7.05 8.07
N GLU A 29 18.39 -7.10 6.75
CA GLU A 29 19.20 -7.95 5.86
C GLU A 29 20.69 -7.60 5.89
N ARG A 30 21.03 -6.30 5.92
CA ARG A 30 22.42 -5.84 6.05
C ARG A 30 23.06 -6.17 7.38
N ARG A 31 22.27 -6.29 8.45
CA ARG A 31 22.77 -6.63 9.79
C ARG A 31 23.09 -8.13 9.91
N GLU A 32 22.32 -8.97 9.22
CA GLU A 32 22.44 -10.43 9.30
C GLU A 32 23.51 -11.00 8.35
N ARG A 33 23.92 -10.27 7.31
CA ARG A 33 24.90 -10.74 6.31
C ARG A 33 26.13 -9.83 6.27
N HIS A 34 27.33 -10.42 6.29
CA HIS A 34 28.60 -9.69 6.25
C HIS A 34 28.90 -9.03 4.89
N GLU A 35 28.26 -9.49 3.81
CA GLU A 35 28.28 -8.84 2.49
C GLU A 35 26.91 -8.21 2.24
N ALA A 36 26.88 -6.96 1.75
CA ALA A 36 25.63 -6.26 1.45
C ALA A 36 24.86 -7.01 0.34
N PRO A 37 23.77 -7.73 0.66
CA PRO A 37 23.10 -8.55 -0.35
C PRO A 37 22.39 -7.65 -1.35
N LEU A 38 22.38 -8.04 -2.63
CA LEU A 38 21.68 -7.32 -3.70
C LEU A 38 20.20 -7.06 -3.37
N GLY A 39 19.57 -7.97 -2.61
CA GLY A 39 18.22 -7.80 -2.05
C GLY A 39 18.05 -6.54 -1.20
N SER A 40 19.03 -6.18 -0.38
CA SER A 40 18.95 -4.98 0.46
C SER A 40 18.93 -3.68 -0.34
N TYR A 41 19.61 -3.64 -1.49
CA TYR A 41 19.57 -2.48 -2.39
C TYR A 41 18.22 -2.37 -3.11
N VAL A 42 17.62 -3.49 -3.50
CA VAL A 42 16.27 -3.52 -4.08
C VAL A 42 15.25 -3.04 -3.05
N LEU A 43 15.36 -3.49 -1.80
CA LEU A 43 14.49 -3.03 -0.71
C LEU A 43 14.67 -1.54 -0.42
N ASP A 44 15.89 -1.02 -0.36
CA ASP A 44 16.14 0.43 -0.19
C ASP A 44 15.57 1.25 -1.36
N PHE A 45 15.72 0.77 -2.59
CA PHE A 45 15.14 1.41 -3.77
C PHE A 45 13.61 1.44 -3.69
N CYS A 46 12.97 0.34 -3.32
CA CYS A 46 11.53 0.31 -3.06
C CYS A 46 11.14 1.27 -1.93
N GLY A 47 11.91 1.31 -0.83
CA GLY A 47 11.71 2.27 0.26
C GLY A 47 11.71 3.72 -0.24
N PHE A 48 12.70 4.08 -1.06
CA PHE A 48 12.80 5.40 -1.68
C PHE A 48 11.60 5.70 -2.59
N LEU A 49 11.21 4.74 -3.44
CA LEU A 49 10.07 4.90 -4.34
C LEU A 49 8.79 5.26 -3.56
N PHE A 50 8.47 4.52 -2.50
CA PHE A 50 7.21 4.68 -1.77
C PHE A 50 7.23 5.84 -0.76
N THR A 51 8.37 6.16 -0.15
CA THR A 51 8.47 7.24 0.84
C THR A 51 8.77 8.61 0.24
N ALA A 52 9.50 8.68 -0.87
CA ALA A 52 9.94 9.95 -1.45
C ALA A 52 9.35 10.19 -2.84
N LEU A 53 9.57 9.28 -3.79
CA LEU A 53 9.19 9.53 -5.18
C LEU A 53 7.66 9.66 -5.34
N VAL A 54 6.92 8.69 -4.82
CA VAL A 54 5.45 8.68 -4.93
C VAL A 54 4.83 9.92 -4.28
N PRO A 55 5.14 10.28 -3.02
CA PRO A 55 4.68 11.53 -2.44
C PRO A 55 5.12 12.78 -3.22
N ALA A 56 6.37 12.83 -3.70
CA ALA A 56 6.87 13.98 -4.45
C ALA A 56 6.11 14.20 -5.77
N ILE A 57 5.81 13.12 -6.51
CA ILE A 57 4.96 13.19 -7.71
C ILE A 57 3.58 13.74 -7.32
N PHE A 58 3.02 13.28 -6.20
CA PHE A 58 1.71 13.68 -5.71
C PHE A 58 1.64 15.17 -5.31
N PHE A 59 2.61 15.65 -4.53
CA PHE A 59 2.70 17.06 -4.18
C PHE A 59 2.94 17.93 -5.41
N PHE A 60 3.76 17.45 -6.35
CA PHE A 60 4.03 18.13 -7.60
C PHE A 60 2.76 18.25 -8.45
N THR A 61 1.94 17.19 -8.60
CA THR A 61 0.70 17.25 -9.39
C THR A 61 -0.30 18.20 -8.77
N ILE A 62 -0.54 18.12 -7.45
CA ILE A 62 -1.44 19.03 -6.74
C ILE A 62 -0.99 20.48 -6.92
N TRP A 63 0.29 20.77 -6.65
CA TRP A 63 0.83 22.12 -6.80
C TRP A 63 0.72 22.64 -8.23
N ALA A 64 1.07 21.83 -9.23
CA ALA A 64 1.05 22.22 -10.63
C ALA A 64 -0.37 22.51 -11.14
N ILE A 65 -1.36 21.75 -10.65
CA ILE A 65 -2.78 21.97 -10.95
C ILE A 65 -3.30 23.24 -10.25
N GLU A 66 -2.95 23.45 -8.99
CA GLU A 66 -3.41 24.61 -8.21
C GLU A 66 -2.88 25.94 -8.72
N THR A 67 -1.60 25.97 -9.09
CA THR A 67 -0.94 27.17 -9.60
C THR A 67 -1.19 27.41 -11.08
N ARG A 68 -1.88 26.49 -11.78
CA ARG A 68 -2.02 26.48 -13.25
C ARG A 68 -0.66 26.69 -13.95
N ALA A 69 0.40 26.09 -13.40
CA ALA A 69 1.77 26.31 -13.87
C ALA A 69 1.99 25.88 -15.33
N PHE A 70 1.16 24.98 -15.86
CA PHE A 70 1.25 24.43 -17.21
C PHE A 70 -0.08 24.51 -17.99
N PRO A 71 -0.49 25.70 -18.45
CA PRO A 71 -1.81 25.92 -19.05
C PRO A 71 -2.03 25.17 -20.38
N PHE A 72 -0.96 24.77 -21.09
CA PHE A 72 -1.06 24.02 -22.35
C PHE A 72 -0.99 22.49 -22.17
N ARG A 73 -0.78 21.98 -20.95
CA ARG A 73 -0.67 20.54 -20.65
C ARG A 73 -1.62 20.07 -19.55
N GLU A 74 -2.66 20.86 -19.24
CA GLU A 74 -3.62 20.56 -18.18
C GLU A 74 -4.24 19.16 -18.33
N THR A 75 -4.53 18.72 -19.56
CA THR A 75 -5.09 17.39 -19.82
C THR A 75 -4.10 16.26 -19.55
N THR A 76 -2.81 16.46 -19.81
CA THR A 76 -1.76 15.47 -19.50
C THR A 76 -1.50 15.40 -18.01
N LEU A 77 -1.45 16.55 -17.33
CA LEU A 77 -1.32 16.62 -15.87
C LEU A 77 -2.51 16.00 -15.16
N ALA A 78 -3.73 16.27 -15.60
CA ALA A 78 -4.95 15.69 -15.04
C ALA A 78 -5.02 14.17 -15.24
N ARG A 79 -4.50 13.65 -16.36
CA ARG A 79 -4.35 12.20 -16.57
C ARG A 79 -3.34 11.62 -15.60
N LEU A 80 -2.16 12.22 -15.48
CA LEU A 80 -1.10 11.75 -14.57
C LEU A 80 -1.57 11.76 -13.11
N ASP A 81 -2.30 12.80 -12.71
CA ASP A 81 -2.93 12.91 -11.39
C ASP A 81 -4.00 11.82 -11.20
N ARG A 82 -4.89 11.61 -12.17
CA ARG A 82 -5.91 10.54 -12.12
C ARG A 82 -5.28 9.14 -12.02
N TYR A 83 -4.25 8.82 -12.81
CA TYR A 83 -3.56 7.53 -12.71
C TYR A 83 -2.80 7.39 -11.39
N GLY A 84 -2.16 8.47 -10.93
CA GLY A 84 -1.46 8.51 -9.64
C GLY A 84 -2.43 8.27 -8.48
N VAL A 85 -3.53 9.01 -8.45
CA VAL A 85 -4.62 8.82 -7.48
C VAL A 85 -5.13 7.40 -7.58
N MET A 86 -5.52 6.90 -8.76
CA MET A 86 -6.14 5.57 -8.90
C MET A 86 -5.18 4.42 -8.57
N PHE A 87 -3.89 4.52 -8.90
CA PHE A 87 -2.87 3.55 -8.50
C PHE A 87 -2.75 3.47 -6.97
N MET A 88 -2.92 4.60 -6.28
CA MET A 88 -2.83 4.70 -4.82
C MET A 88 -4.15 4.35 -4.12
N PHE A 89 -5.28 4.68 -4.77
CA PHE A 89 -6.64 4.46 -4.30
C PHE A 89 -7.02 2.98 -4.39
N MET A 90 -6.79 2.36 -5.55
CA MET A 90 -6.98 0.92 -5.69
C MET A 90 -5.83 0.20 -5.02
N GLY A 91 -4.59 0.69 -5.15
CA GLY A 91 -3.43 -0.03 -4.64
C GLY A 91 -3.27 -0.10 -3.13
N GLY A 92 -4.12 0.55 -2.34
CA GLY A 92 -4.08 0.48 -0.88
C GLY A 92 -4.17 -0.95 -0.35
N TRP A 93 -4.97 -1.82 -0.98
CA TRP A 93 -5.16 -3.20 -0.49
C TRP A 93 -3.92 -4.08 -0.65
N TRP A 94 -3.30 -4.11 -1.84
CA TRP A 94 -2.08 -4.91 -2.03
C TRP A 94 -0.90 -4.36 -1.24
N GLN A 95 -0.83 -3.04 -1.01
CA GLN A 95 0.18 -2.42 -0.16
C GLN A 95 0.04 -2.88 1.30
N VAL A 96 -1.19 -2.98 1.83
CA VAL A 96 -1.45 -3.52 3.18
C VAL A 96 -1.03 -4.99 3.30
N TYR A 97 -1.33 -5.81 2.28
CA TYR A 97 -0.81 -7.19 2.23
C TYR A 97 0.71 -7.24 2.20
N MET A 98 1.35 -6.33 1.45
CA MET A 98 2.80 -6.26 1.33
C MET A 98 3.46 -5.84 2.65
N ILE A 99 2.90 -4.86 3.35
CA ILE A 99 3.30 -4.47 4.72
C ILE A 99 3.22 -5.68 5.66
N GLY A 100 2.10 -6.41 5.63
CA GLY A 100 1.91 -7.62 6.40
C GLY A 100 2.94 -8.70 6.07
N ALA A 101 3.25 -8.89 4.78
CA ALA A 101 4.23 -9.87 4.31
C ALA A 101 5.66 -9.54 4.79
N LEU A 102 6.07 -8.27 4.67
CA LEU A 102 7.36 -7.78 5.15
C LEU A 102 7.48 -7.92 6.67
N ARG A 103 6.44 -7.57 7.44
CA ARG A 103 6.40 -7.76 8.90
C ARG A 103 6.45 -9.23 9.28
N ALA A 104 5.67 -10.08 8.61
CA ALA A 104 5.64 -11.51 8.88
C ALA A 104 6.97 -12.19 8.60
N GLY A 105 7.70 -11.74 7.58
CA GLY A 105 9.05 -12.22 7.27
C GLY A 105 10.09 -11.93 8.35
N ARG A 106 9.82 -10.96 9.23
CA ARG A 106 10.74 -10.53 10.31
C ARG A 106 10.32 -11.00 11.71
N LEU A 107 9.15 -11.63 11.84
CA LEU A 107 8.72 -12.20 13.12
C LEU A 107 9.57 -13.43 13.46
N THR A 108 10.14 -13.43 14.65
CA THR A 108 10.69 -14.63 15.30
C THR A 108 9.61 -15.29 16.16
N ASP A 109 9.73 -16.59 16.46
CA ASP A 109 8.71 -17.36 17.21
C ASP A 109 8.32 -16.77 18.59
N ARG A 110 9.07 -15.79 19.12
CA ARG A 110 8.79 -15.10 20.39
C ARG A 110 8.19 -13.70 20.26
N SER A 111 7.87 -13.25 19.05
CA SER A 111 7.38 -11.90 18.81
C SER A 111 5.87 -11.77 19.05
N ASN A 112 5.44 -10.60 19.55
CA ASN A 112 4.05 -10.33 19.88
C ASN A 112 3.17 -10.35 18.60
N PRO A 113 2.08 -11.15 18.54
CA PRO A 113 1.16 -11.18 17.39
C PRO A 113 0.61 -9.80 16.99
N PHE A 114 0.48 -8.86 17.95
CA PHE A 114 0.05 -7.50 17.68
C PHE A 114 0.99 -6.71 16.76
N TYR A 115 2.28 -7.06 16.71
CA TYR A 115 3.24 -6.40 15.81
C TYR A 115 2.90 -6.61 14.34
N LEU A 116 2.29 -7.75 14.00
CA LEU A 116 1.82 -8.05 12.66
C LEU A 116 0.39 -7.54 12.46
N TRP A 117 -0.52 -8.01 13.30
CA TRP A 117 -1.95 -7.86 13.06
C TRP A 117 -2.47 -6.44 13.35
N GLY A 118 -1.86 -5.72 14.30
CA GLY A 118 -2.27 -4.35 14.62
C GLY A 118 -2.17 -3.42 13.40
N PRO A 119 -0.98 -3.27 12.79
CA PRO A 119 -0.82 -2.47 11.57
C PRO A 119 -1.59 -3.04 10.38
N PHE A 120 -1.67 -4.36 10.24
CA PHE A 120 -2.40 -5.00 9.13
C PHE A 120 -3.90 -4.66 9.15
N ILE A 121 -4.57 -4.87 10.29
CA ILE A 121 -5.99 -4.55 10.46
C ILE A 121 -6.20 -3.04 10.50
N GLY A 122 -5.33 -2.29 11.18
CA GLY A 122 -5.42 -0.84 11.29
C GLY A 122 -5.34 -0.13 9.94
N LEU A 123 -4.32 -0.45 9.13
CA LEU A 123 -4.16 0.12 7.79
C LEU A 123 -5.21 -0.41 6.82
N GLY A 124 -5.61 -1.68 6.94
CA GLY A 124 -6.71 -2.24 6.15
C GLY A 124 -8.04 -1.53 6.41
N THR A 125 -8.36 -1.27 7.68
CA THR A 125 -9.55 -0.49 8.08
C THR A 125 -9.45 0.94 7.59
N PHE A 126 -8.29 1.57 7.74
CA PHE A 126 -8.03 2.93 7.27
C PHE A 126 -8.27 3.04 5.76
N ILE A 127 -7.65 2.19 4.94
CA ILE A 127 -7.86 2.15 3.49
C ILE A 127 -9.33 1.89 3.14
N SER A 128 -9.98 0.96 3.84
CA SER A 128 -11.39 0.65 3.58
C SER A 128 -12.29 1.86 3.81
N LEU A 129 -12.07 2.62 4.90
CA LEU A 129 -12.85 3.82 5.19
C LEU A 129 -12.53 4.97 4.23
N LEU A 130 -11.26 5.08 3.82
CA LEU A 130 -10.74 6.12 2.95
C LEU A 130 -11.23 5.92 1.51
N VAL A 131 -10.98 4.75 0.91
CA VAL A 131 -11.36 4.40 -0.47
C VAL A 131 -12.87 4.38 -0.65
N LEU A 132 -13.58 3.81 0.32
CA LEU A 132 -15.03 3.69 0.25
C LEU A 132 -15.73 4.87 0.93
N TRP A 133 -15.06 6.03 1.03
CA TRP A 133 -15.62 7.22 1.69
C TRP A 133 -17.02 7.59 1.16
N VAL A 134 -17.19 7.54 -0.16
CA VAL A 134 -18.45 7.90 -0.85
C VAL A 134 -19.40 6.67 -1.00
N SER A 135 -18.93 5.46 -0.70
CA SER A 135 -19.74 4.25 -0.88
C SER A 135 -20.71 4.02 0.29
N PRO A 136 -21.76 3.18 0.10
CA PRO A 136 -22.64 2.72 1.17
C PRO A 136 -21.86 2.17 2.37
N TRP A 137 -22.32 2.49 3.58
CA TRP A 137 -21.67 2.13 4.84
C TRP A 137 -21.32 0.63 4.94
N ASN A 138 -22.23 -0.24 4.51
CA ASN A 138 -22.04 -1.70 4.57
C ASN A 138 -20.88 -2.18 3.70
N LEU A 139 -20.64 -1.54 2.55
CA LEU A 139 -19.54 -1.93 1.66
C LEU A 139 -18.17 -1.59 2.28
N LYS A 140 -18.09 -0.51 3.09
CA LYS A 140 -16.86 -0.11 3.79
C LYS A 140 -16.33 -1.20 4.71
N TRP A 141 -17.23 -2.01 5.27
CA TRP A 141 -16.87 -3.06 6.24
C TRP A 141 -16.52 -4.39 5.58
N ILE A 142 -16.83 -4.60 4.30
CA ILE A 142 -16.51 -5.86 3.62
C ILE A 142 -15.01 -6.08 3.60
N SER A 143 -14.24 -5.05 3.26
CA SER A 143 -12.79 -5.17 3.24
C SER A 143 -12.18 -5.28 4.64
N THR A 144 -12.66 -4.50 5.61
CA THR A 144 -12.26 -4.66 7.02
C THR A 144 -12.51 -6.07 7.53
N GLY A 145 -13.70 -6.62 7.25
CA GLY A 145 -14.06 -7.99 7.59
C GLY A 145 -13.14 -9.01 6.92
N TRP A 146 -12.74 -8.78 5.67
CA TRP A 146 -11.77 -9.62 4.96
C TRP A 146 -10.39 -9.63 5.61
N PHE A 147 -9.86 -8.46 6.01
CA PHE A 147 -8.58 -8.37 6.74
C PHE A 147 -8.64 -9.08 8.10
N ILE A 148 -9.74 -8.92 8.83
CA ILE A 148 -9.97 -9.61 10.10
C ILE A 148 -10.06 -11.12 9.88
N LEU A 149 -10.80 -11.58 8.86
CA LEU A 149 -10.94 -12.98 8.53
C LEU A 149 -9.60 -13.63 8.23
N ILE A 150 -8.77 -13.01 7.37
CA ILE A 150 -7.41 -13.49 7.08
C ILE A 150 -6.60 -13.61 8.37
N SER A 151 -6.69 -12.60 9.24
CA SER A 151 -5.95 -12.56 10.50
C SER A 151 -6.36 -13.71 11.43
N ILE A 152 -7.67 -13.93 11.59
CA ILE A 152 -8.20 -15.01 12.44
C ILE A 152 -7.84 -16.38 11.86
N VAL A 153 -8.05 -16.59 10.56
CA VAL A 153 -7.77 -17.89 9.91
C VAL A 153 -6.30 -18.27 10.06
N LEU A 154 -5.39 -17.34 9.76
CA LEU A 154 -3.95 -17.61 9.86
C LEU A 154 -3.49 -17.81 11.31
N GLN A 155 -4.11 -17.11 12.27
CA GLN A 155 -3.84 -17.29 13.69
C GLN A 155 -4.37 -18.62 14.23
N VAL A 156 -5.62 -18.99 13.91
CA VAL A 156 -6.26 -20.24 14.36
C VAL A 156 -5.55 -21.46 13.78
N MET A 157 -5.09 -21.37 12.53
CA MET A 157 -4.33 -22.44 11.88
C MET A 157 -2.89 -22.56 12.39
N ASN A 158 -2.45 -21.72 13.35
CA ASN A 158 -1.09 -21.69 13.90
C ASN A 158 -0.01 -21.71 12.80
N VAL A 159 -0.22 -20.92 11.75
CA VAL A 159 0.66 -20.90 10.58
C VAL A 159 2.00 -20.27 10.97
N LYS A 160 3.11 -20.93 10.63
CA LYS A 160 4.46 -20.39 10.88
C LYS A 160 4.61 -19.01 10.21
N PRO A 161 5.33 -18.04 10.80
CA PRO A 161 5.50 -16.70 10.24
C PRO A 161 6.00 -16.67 8.79
N LYS A 162 6.90 -17.59 8.42
CA LYS A 162 7.38 -17.76 7.04
C LYS A 162 6.28 -18.11 6.04
N ASN A 163 5.32 -18.94 6.46
CA ASN A 163 4.18 -19.30 5.63
C ASN A 163 3.15 -18.16 5.56
N ILE A 164 2.96 -17.43 6.66
CA ILE A 164 2.14 -16.19 6.66
C ILE A 164 2.69 -15.18 5.66
N ALA A 165 4.01 -14.92 5.68
CA ALA A 165 4.66 -14.03 4.73
C ALA A 165 4.44 -14.46 3.28
N ARG A 166 4.56 -15.76 2.99
CA ARG A 166 4.31 -16.30 1.64
C ARG A 166 2.86 -16.11 1.20
N VAL A 167 1.88 -16.39 2.07
CA VAL A 167 0.46 -16.20 1.77
C VAL A 167 0.17 -14.73 1.49
N LEU A 168 0.67 -13.81 2.32
CA LEU A 168 0.46 -12.38 2.13
C LEU A 168 1.13 -11.85 0.86
N TRP A 169 2.33 -12.33 0.51
CA TRP A 169 2.96 -12.01 -0.78
C TRP A 169 2.14 -12.50 -1.99
N ILE A 170 1.55 -13.70 -1.91
CA ILE A 170 0.66 -14.21 -2.95
C ILE A 170 -0.58 -13.32 -3.06
N LEU A 171 -1.20 -12.96 -1.94
CA LEU A 171 -2.35 -12.07 -1.92
C LEU A 171 -2.01 -10.68 -2.48
N THR A 172 -0.86 -10.11 -2.13
CA THR A 172 -0.35 -8.88 -2.75
C THR A 172 -0.29 -9.00 -4.26
N GLY A 173 0.32 -10.06 -4.80
CA GLY A 173 0.42 -10.25 -6.24
C GLY A 173 -0.93 -10.38 -6.91
N VAL A 174 -1.80 -11.25 -6.39
CA VAL A 174 -3.16 -11.47 -6.93
C VAL A 174 -3.99 -10.19 -6.91
N THR A 175 -4.01 -9.47 -5.79
CA THR A 175 -4.75 -8.22 -5.64
C THR A 175 -4.18 -7.14 -6.57
N PHE A 176 -2.86 -7.01 -6.69
CA PHE A 176 -2.24 -6.09 -7.65
C PHE A 176 -2.69 -6.37 -9.08
N PHE A 177 -2.63 -7.62 -9.54
CA PHE A 177 -3.04 -7.95 -10.92
C PHE A 177 -4.53 -7.72 -11.13
N LEU A 178 -5.39 -8.17 -10.22
CA LEU A 178 -6.84 -8.01 -10.34
C LEU A 178 -7.25 -6.54 -10.35
N GLU A 179 -6.65 -5.69 -9.51
CA GLU A 179 -6.93 -4.26 -9.50
C GLU A 179 -6.48 -3.57 -10.77
N ASN A 180 -5.30 -3.91 -11.30
CA ASN A 180 -4.83 -3.32 -12.56
C ASN A 180 -5.69 -3.77 -13.76
N ILE A 181 -6.16 -5.02 -13.78
CA ILE A 181 -7.10 -5.50 -14.81
C ILE A 181 -8.44 -4.77 -14.69
N PHE A 182 -8.98 -4.68 -13.47
CA PHE A 182 -10.23 -3.97 -13.20
C PHE A 182 -10.13 -2.49 -13.56
N PHE A 183 -8.96 -1.88 -13.30
CA PHE A 183 -8.65 -0.52 -13.68
C PHE A 183 -8.70 -0.33 -15.20
N LEU A 184 -7.97 -1.15 -15.96
CA LEU A 184 -7.98 -1.10 -17.42
C LEU A 184 -9.39 -1.30 -17.97
N TRP A 185 -10.17 -2.19 -17.36
CA TRP A 185 -11.53 -2.43 -17.77
C TRP A 185 -12.45 -1.22 -17.53
N ILE A 186 -12.36 -0.57 -16.36
CA ILE A 186 -13.10 0.67 -16.09
C ILE A 186 -12.69 1.76 -17.08
N GLU A 187 -11.39 1.92 -17.35
CA GLU A 187 -10.91 2.91 -18.30
C GLU A 187 -11.43 2.67 -19.71
N THR A 188 -11.57 1.41 -20.15
CA THR A 188 -12.15 1.11 -21.47
C THR A 188 -13.65 1.35 -21.57
N LEU A 189 -14.37 1.41 -20.45
CA LEU A 189 -15.82 1.61 -20.40
C LEU A 189 -16.22 3.09 -20.30
N VAL A 190 -15.29 3.98 -19.91
CA VAL A 190 -15.50 5.42 -19.68
C VAL A 190 -14.92 6.24 -20.83
#